data_AF-A0A6M8VYW8-F1
#
_entry.id   AF-A0A6M8VYW8-F1
#
_cell.length_a   1.000
_cell.length_b   1.000
_cell.length_c   1.000
_cell.angle_alpha   90.00
_cell.angle_beta   90.00
_cell.angle_gamma   90.00
#
_symmetry.space_group_name_H-M   'P 1'
#
loop_
_entity.id
_entity.type
_entity.pdbx_description
1 polymer ?
#
loop_
_entity_poly.entity_id
_entity_poly.type
_entity_poly.pdbx_seq_one_letter_code
_entity_poly.pdbx_strand_id
1 'polypeptide(L)' 'MADQGLWTSPGGKTPDATLYSAIGREISAKGADSRFRKTGRGRFASNGKRD' A
#
# COMPACT_ATOMS: atom_id res chain seq x y z
N MET A 1 -11.82 3.57 4.77
CA MET A 1 -11.72 3.07 3.38
C MET A 1 -13.05 2.50 2.91
N ALA A 2 -13.53 1.39 3.47
CA ALA A 2 -14.87 0.86 3.16
C ALA A 2 -16.00 1.80 3.62
N ASP A 3 -15.93 2.29 4.86
CA ASP A 3 -16.92 3.20 5.44
C ASP A 3 -17.00 4.56 4.74
N GLN A 4 -15.88 5.03 4.16
CA GLN A 4 -15.81 6.28 3.40
C GLN A 4 -16.13 6.08 1.91
N GLY A 5 -16.54 4.88 1.48
CA GLY A 5 -16.84 4.58 0.06
C GLY A 5 -15.65 4.64 -0.89
N LEU A 6 -14.43 4.84 -0.38
CA LEU A 6 -13.21 4.99 -1.19
C LEU A 6 -12.76 3.66 -1.81
N TRP A 7 -13.24 2.52 -1.28
CA TRP A 7 -12.89 1.17 -1.75
C TRP A 7 -13.86 0.12 -1.18
N THR A 8 -14.36 -0.79 -2.01
CA THR A 8 -15.13 -1.98 -1.57
C THR A 8 -14.32 -3.25 -1.74
N SER A 9 -14.16 -4.04 -0.66
CA SER A 9 -13.42 -5.31 -0.72
C SER A 9 -14.33 -6.43 -1.28
N PRO A 10 -13.90 -7.18 -2.32
CA PRO A 10 -14.62 -8.36 -2.77
C PRO A 10 -14.48 -9.47 -1.72
N GLY A 11 -15.47 -9.63 -0.84
CA GLY A 11 -15.54 -10.74 0.13
C GLY A 11 -15.39 -10.37 1.61
N GLY A 12 -15.50 -9.09 1.99
CA GLY A 12 -15.77 -8.69 3.39
C GLY A 12 -14.60 -8.74 4.38
N LYS A 13 -13.49 -9.42 4.07
CA LYS A 13 -12.23 -9.29 4.82
C LYS A 13 -11.26 -8.48 3.97
N THR A 14 -10.73 -7.41 4.53
CA THR A 14 -9.50 -6.80 3.99
C THR A 14 -8.40 -7.36 4.87
N PRO A 15 -7.68 -8.42 4.45
CA PRO A 15 -6.51 -8.83 5.20
C PRO A 15 -5.51 -7.70 5.03
N ASP A 16 -5.11 -7.08 6.13
CA ASP A 16 -3.93 -6.22 6.20
C ASP A 16 -2.74 -6.84 5.44
N ALA A 17 -2.64 -8.18 5.46
CA ALA A 17 -1.70 -8.98 4.68
C ALA A 17 -1.81 -8.75 3.15
N THR A 18 -3.00 -8.61 2.58
CA THR A 18 -3.18 -8.36 1.14
C THR A 18 -2.64 -6.99 0.75
N LEU A 19 -2.93 -5.96 1.55
CA LEU A 19 -2.41 -4.61 1.30
C LEU A 19 -0.88 -4.59 1.48
N TYR A 20 -0.37 -5.23 2.53
CA TYR A 20 1.06 -5.38 2.77
C TYR A 20 1.77 -6.05 1.58
N SER A 21 1.23 -7.16 1.07
CA SER A 21 1.78 -7.87 -0.10
C SER A 21 1.70 -7.05 -1.38
N ALA A 22 0.62 -6.29 -1.59
CA ALA A 22 0.45 -5.43 -2.76
C ALA A 22 1.49 -4.28 -2.77
N ILE A 23 1.67 -3.61 -1.63
CA ILE A 23 2.68 -2.54 -1.49
C ILE A 23 4.09 -3.14 -1.67
N GLY A 24 4.36 -4.30 -1.07
CA GLY A 24 5.64 -4.99 -1.24
C GLY A 24 5.94 -5.33 -2.69
N ARG A 25 4.97 -5.87 -3.45
CA ARG A 25 5.13 -6.15 -4.88
C ARG A 25 5.39 -4.90 -5.69
N GLU A 26 4.72 -3.78 -5.41
CA GLU A 26 4.95 -2.53 -6.13
C GLU A 26 6.38 -2.03 -5.92
N ILE A 27 6.85 -1.99 -4.68
CA ILE A 27 8.21 -1.55 -4.35
C ILE A 27 9.24 -2.42 -5.08
N SER A 28 9.06 -3.74 -5.05
CA SER A 28 9.96 -4.66 -5.75
C SER A 28 9.92 -4.51 -7.27
N ALA A 29 8.75 -4.22 -7.86
CA ALA A 29 8.60 -4.11 -9.31
C ALA A 29 9.06 -2.76 -9.87
N LYS A 30 8.89 -1.67 -9.13
CA LYS A 30 9.14 -0.29 -9.61
C LYS A 30 10.39 0.35 -9.01
N GLY A 31 10.93 -0.18 -7.90
CA GLY A 31 12.11 0.38 -7.26
C GLY A 31 11.95 1.87 -6.91
N ALA A 32 12.84 2.70 -7.46
CA ALA A 32 12.84 4.15 -7.24
C ALA A 32 11.55 4.86 -7.73
N ASP A 33 10.87 4.31 -8.73
CA ASP A 33 9.60 4.80 -9.27
C ASP A 33 8.37 4.32 -8.49
N SER A 34 8.54 3.50 -7.43
CA SER A 34 7.42 3.10 -6.58
C SER A 34 6.81 4.32 -5.90
N ARG A 35 5.48 4.27 -5.70
CA ARG A 35 4.76 5.31 -4.94
C ARG A 35 5.07 5.23 -3.45
N PHE A 36 5.57 4.09 -2.99
CA PHE A 36 5.82 3.80 -1.59
C PHE A 36 7.29 3.48 -1.33
N ARG A 37 7.72 3.68 -0.09
CA ARG A 37 9.01 3.20 0.42
C ARG A 37 8.81 2.53 1.77
N LYS A 38 9.55 1.47 2.04
CA LYS A 38 9.51 0.74 3.33
C LYS A 38 10.33 1.50 4.36
N THR A 39 9.71 1.85 5.49
CA THR A 39 10.35 2.63 6.58
C THR A 39 10.52 1.80 7.85
N GLY A 40 9.94 0.61 7.91
CA GLY A 40 10.11 -0.34 9.01
C GLY A 40 9.23 -1.59 8.84
N ARG A 41 9.21 -2.46 9.85
CA ARG A 41 8.33 -3.64 9.83
C ARG A 41 6.87 -3.19 9.80
N GLY A 42 6.14 -3.58 8.75
CA GLY A 42 4.74 -3.18 8.55
C GLY A 42 4.53 -1.68 8.31
N ARG A 43 5.58 -0.89 8.09
CA ARG A 43 5.50 0.57 7.93
C ARG A 43 5.99 1.00 6.55
N PHE A 44 5.18 1.82 5.90
CA PHE A 44 5.44 2.38 4.57
C PHE A 44 5.16 3.88 4.58
N ALA A 45 5.87 4.61 3.75
CA ALA A 45 5.66 6.04 3.52
C ALA A 45 5.50 6.31 2.02
N SER A 46 4.89 7.45 1.68
CA SER A 46 4.93 7.98 0.32
C SER A 46 6.38 8.21 -0.12
N ASN A 47 6.69 7.85 -1.36
CA ASN A 47 7.96 8.12 -2.02
C ASN A 47 7.95 9.45 -2.80
N GLY A 48 6.79 10.10 -2.93
CA GLY A 48 6.66 11.38 -3.61
C GLY A 48 7.09 12.57 -2.76
N LYS A 49 7.71 13.58 -3.40
CA LYS A 49 7.96 14.89 -2.81
C LYS A 49 6.61 15.60 -2.63
N ARG A 50 6.30 16.04 -1.42
CA ARG A 50 5.20 16.98 -1.19
C ARG A 50 5.61 18.31 -1.82
N ASP A 51 4.80 18.81 -2.75
CA ASP A 51 4.68 20.25 -3.02
C ASP A 51 4.19 20.95 -1.73
#